data_AF-A0AAD5JHX2-F1
#
_entry.id   AF-A0AAD5JHX2-F1
#
_cell.length_a   1.000
_cell.length_b   1.000
_cell.length_c   1.000
_cell.angle_alpha   90.00
_cell.angle_beta   90.00
_cell.angle_gamma   90.00
#
_symmetry.space_group_name_H-M   'P 1'
#
loop_
_entity.id
_entity.type
_entity.pdbx_description
1 polymer ?
#
loop_
_entity_poly.entity_id
_entity_poly.type
_entity_poly.pdbx_seq_one_letter_code
_entity_poly.pdbx_strand_id
1 'polypeptide(L)'
;MADSSSSSLQQVVSSDGHDDLLTWAEHQFSEFKKKYGKTYPTEEEDDYRFGVFMSNLRQARRNQIMDPTAVHGVTKFSDLTPSEFRCRYLGSGSQIQLPKDISKAPDLLPTDDLSEQKPIDSSTDTCCKDRQVCNHGCQGTVSSPSDT
;
A
#
# COMPACT_ATOMS: atom_id res chain seq x y z
N MET A 1 -62.02 22.41 19.64
CA MET A 1 -61.51 21.63 18.50
C MET A 1 -60.65 22.55 17.66
N ALA A 2 -59.32 22.47 17.80
CA ALA A 2 -58.34 22.88 16.79
C ALA A 2 -57.03 22.17 17.16
N ASP A 3 -56.63 21.27 16.27
CA ASP A 3 -55.40 20.50 16.26
C ASP A 3 -54.19 21.45 16.09
N SER A 4 -53.16 21.23 16.88
CA SER A 4 -51.80 21.64 16.53
C SER A 4 -50.83 20.66 17.16
N SER A 5 -50.86 19.43 16.66
CA SER A 5 -49.77 18.46 16.79
C SER A 5 -48.55 19.01 16.05
N SER A 6 -47.80 19.89 16.71
CA SER A 6 -46.44 20.24 16.29
C SER A 6 -45.55 19.03 16.60
N SER A 7 -45.45 18.13 15.61
CA SER A 7 -44.45 17.07 15.61
C SER A 7 -43.09 17.74 15.46
N SER A 8 -42.52 18.16 16.59
CA SER A 8 -41.12 18.54 16.69
C SER A 8 -40.32 17.28 16.44
N LEU A 9 -39.88 17.09 15.19
CA LEU A 9 -38.85 16.13 14.87
C LEU A 9 -37.58 16.56 15.60
N GLN A 10 -37.40 16.05 16.83
CA GLN A 10 -36.12 16.08 17.50
C GLN A 10 -35.17 15.23 16.68
N GLN A 11 -34.33 15.92 15.90
CA GLN A 11 -33.20 15.35 15.23
C GLN A 11 -32.16 14.96 16.31
N VAL A 12 -32.23 13.73 16.79
CA VAL A 12 -31.20 13.12 17.64
C VAL A 12 -30.07 12.69 16.74
N VAL A 13 -29.17 13.62 16.42
CA VAL A 13 -27.84 13.28 15.91
C VAL A 13 -26.93 13.28 17.14
N SER A 14 -26.67 12.09 17.68
CA SER A 14 -25.57 11.92 18.63
C SER A 14 -24.28 12.32 17.90
N SER A 15 -23.72 13.44 18.32
CA SER A 15 -22.53 14.11 17.78
C SER A 15 -21.21 13.45 18.19
N ASP A 16 -21.26 12.38 18.97
CA ASP A 16 -20.17 11.97 19.88
C ASP A 16 -19.33 10.79 19.35
N GLY A 17 -19.36 10.54 18.04
CA GLY A 17 -18.61 9.44 17.41
C GLY A 17 -17.72 9.86 16.24
N HIS A 18 -17.76 11.13 15.83
CA HIS A 18 -16.92 11.64 14.75
C HIS A 18 -15.63 12.28 15.31
N ASP A 19 -15.72 12.89 16.48
CA ASP A 19 -14.62 13.50 17.24
C ASP A 19 -13.55 12.48 17.65
N ASP A 20 -13.95 11.27 18.08
CA ASP A 20 -13.03 10.20 18.45
C ASP A 20 -12.19 9.70 17.26
N LEU A 21 -12.81 9.56 16.08
CA LEU A 21 -12.10 9.13 14.88
C LEU A 21 -11.09 10.17 14.39
N LEU A 22 -11.44 11.46 14.49
CA LEU A 22 -10.55 12.55 14.10
C LEU A 22 -9.34 12.61 15.03
N THR A 23 -9.58 12.57 16.35
CA THR A 23 -8.55 12.59 17.39
C THR A 23 -7.59 11.39 17.25
N TRP A 24 -8.13 10.19 17.01
CA TRP A 24 -7.31 9.00 16.76
C TRP A 24 -6.47 9.13 15.48
N ALA A 25 -7.06 9.63 14.40
CA ALA A 25 -6.36 9.81 13.13
C ALA A 25 -5.23 10.84 13.26
N GLU A 26 -5.44 11.94 13.98
CA GLU A 26 -4.42 12.95 14.27
C GLU A 26 -3.23 12.36 15.03
N HIS A 27 -3.49 11.56 16.07
CA HIS A 27 -2.45 10.85 16.80
C HIS A 27 -1.67 9.90 15.88
N GLN A 28 -2.36 9.09 15.07
CA GLN A 28 -1.73 8.19 14.11
C GLN A 28 -0.91 8.93 13.05
N PHE A 29 -1.35 10.11 12.61
CA PHE A 29 -0.65 10.91 11.63
C PHE A 29 0.62 11.54 12.21
N SER A 30 0.58 12.00 13.46
CA SER A 30 1.76 12.47 14.19
C SER A 30 2.81 11.38 14.34
N GLU A 31 2.39 10.18 14.75
CA GLU A 31 3.28 9.02 14.85
C GLU A 31 3.81 8.56 13.49
N PHE A 32 2.99 8.63 12.44
CA PHE A 32 3.41 8.38 11.06
C PHE A 32 4.52 9.36 10.62
N LYS A 33 4.33 10.67 10.88
CA LYS A 33 5.34 11.70 10.55
C LYS A 33 6.67 11.41 11.23
N LYS A 34 6.65 11.07 12.53
CA LYS A 34 7.85 10.70 13.30
C LYS A 34 8.49 9.41 12.78
N LYS A 35 7.70 8.36 12.59
CA LYS A 35 8.18 7.01 12.21
C LYS A 35 8.84 7.00 10.83
N TYR A 36 8.33 7.78 9.89
CA TYR A 36 8.83 7.81 8.51
C TYR A 36 9.57 9.09 8.15
N GLY A 37 9.83 9.98 9.12
CA GLY A 37 10.55 11.23 8.92
C GLY A 37 9.89 12.17 7.90
N LYS A 38 8.55 12.25 7.91
CA LYS A 38 7.79 13.08 6.95
C LYS A 38 7.69 14.50 7.48
N THR A 39 8.08 15.45 6.64
CA THR A 39 7.90 16.89 6.88
C THR A 39 7.26 17.51 5.64
N TYR A 40 6.29 18.40 5.85
CA TYR A 40 5.61 19.12 4.79
C TYR A 40 5.91 20.62 4.93
N PRO A 41 6.06 21.35 3.81
CA PRO A 41 6.54 22.74 3.84
C PRO A 41 5.47 23.76 4.26
N THR A 42 4.19 23.46 4.08
CA THR A 42 3.07 24.36 4.35
C THR A 42 1.96 23.65 5.14
N GLU A 43 1.18 24.42 5.88
CA GLU A 43 0.04 23.90 6.65
C GLU A 43 -1.02 23.32 5.70
N GLU A 44 -1.25 23.96 4.56
CA GLU A 44 -2.18 23.47 3.54
C GLU A 44 -1.78 22.11 2.96
N GLU A 45 -0.47 21.85 2.84
CA GLU A 45 0.01 20.53 2.41
C GLU A 45 -0.12 19.50 3.54
N ASP A 46 0.12 19.88 4.80
CA ASP A 46 -0.08 18.98 5.94
C ASP A 46 -1.55 18.55 6.04
N ASP A 47 -2.49 19.48 5.91
CA ASP A 47 -3.94 19.23 5.91
C ASP A 47 -4.36 18.35 4.72
N TYR A 48 -3.85 18.64 3.52
CA TYR A 48 -4.09 17.82 2.34
C TYR A 48 -3.60 16.38 2.55
N ARG A 49 -2.37 16.22 3.06
CA ARG A 49 -1.76 14.91 3.32
C ARG A 49 -2.48 14.16 4.43
N PHE A 50 -2.97 14.87 5.45
CA PHE A 50 -3.81 14.30 6.50
C PHE A 50 -5.13 13.77 5.92
N GLY A 51 -5.78 14.52 5.03
CA GLY A 51 -6.98 14.05 4.32
C GLY A 51 -6.75 12.77 3.50
N VAL A 52 -5.64 12.72 2.75
CA VAL A 52 -5.23 11.50 2.01
C VAL A 52 -4.97 10.34 2.97
N PHE A 53 -4.28 10.61 4.08
CA PHE A 53 -3.99 9.62 5.12
C PHE A 53 -5.25 9.01 5.72
N MET A 54 -6.26 9.83 6.06
CA MET A 54 -7.56 9.35 6.54
C MET A 54 -8.27 8.47 5.52
N SER A 55 -8.26 8.87 4.25
CA SER A 55 -8.87 8.09 3.17
C SER A 55 -8.20 6.71 3.02
N ASN A 56 -6.87 6.69 3.06
CA ASN A 56 -6.08 5.48 2.96
C ASN A 56 -6.26 4.56 4.19
N LEU A 57 -6.39 5.10 5.40
CA LEU A 57 -6.71 4.32 6.60
C LEU A 57 -8.07 3.63 6.49
N ARG A 58 -9.09 4.33 6.00
CA ARG A 58 -10.42 3.75 5.75
C ARG A 58 -10.34 2.64 4.71
N GLN A 59 -9.54 2.84 3.65
CA GLN A 59 -9.32 1.81 2.63
C GLN A 59 -8.60 0.59 3.19
N ALA A 60 -7.54 0.79 3.98
CA ALA A 60 -6.80 -0.28 4.64
C ALA A 60 -7.72 -1.13 5.53
N ARG A 61 -8.59 -0.50 6.33
CA ARG A 61 -9.58 -1.21 7.15
C ARG A 61 -10.54 -2.04 6.30
N ARG A 62 -11.05 -1.49 5.19
CA ARG A 62 -11.93 -2.25 4.27
C ARG A 62 -11.19 -3.44 3.66
N ASN A 63 -9.94 -3.26 3.24
CA ASN A 63 -9.14 -4.34 2.66
C ASN A 63 -8.85 -5.44 3.69
N GLN A 64 -8.58 -5.09 4.95
CA GLN A 64 -8.40 -6.06 6.04
C GLN A 64 -9.63 -6.97 6.25
N ILE A 65 -10.83 -6.42 6.06
CA ILE A 65 -12.08 -7.19 6.18
C ILE A 65 -12.22 -8.15 4.99
N MET A 66 -11.82 -7.71 3.79
CA MET A 66 -11.92 -8.50 2.57
C MET A 66 -10.85 -9.60 2.49
N ASP A 67 -9.63 -9.30 2.95
CA ASP A 67 -8.52 -10.23 3.03
C ASP A 67 -7.98 -10.25 4.47
N PRO A 68 -8.51 -11.15 5.31
CA PRO A 68 -8.07 -11.27 6.70
C PRO A 68 -6.66 -11.87 6.82
N THR A 69 -6.12 -12.46 5.76
CA THR A 69 -4.77 -13.04 5.77
C THR A 69 -3.69 -11.99 5.54
N ALA A 70 -4.04 -10.90 4.84
CA ALA A 70 -3.18 -9.74 4.69
C ALA A 70 -3.27 -8.82 5.91
N VAL A 71 -2.13 -8.30 6.39
CA VAL A 71 -2.09 -7.29 7.46
C VAL A 71 -2.05 -5.90 6.83
N HIS A 72 -3.17 -5.19 6.91
CA HIS A 72 -3.30 -3.81 6.44
C HIS A 72 -3.12 -2.82 7.60
N GLY A 73 -2.24 -1.84 7.41
CA GLY A 73 -1.95 -0.82 8.42
C GLY A 73 -1.33 0.44 7.82
N VAL A 74 -0.83 1.32 8.69
CA VAL A 74 -0.09 2.51 8.27
C VAL A 74 1.25 2.09 7.65
N THR A 75 1.50 2.55 6.43
CA THR A 75 2.72 2.30 5.66
C THR A 75 3.39 3.62 5.31
N LYS A 76 4.63 3.58 4.79
CA LYS A 76 5.37 4.78 4.33
C LYS A 76 4.71 5.56 3.18
N PHE A 77 3.67 4.98 2.58
CA PHE A 77 2.91 5.54 1.45
C PHE A 77 1.50 5.95 1.83
N SER A 78 1.13 5.89 3.12
CA SER A 78 -0.22 6.21 3.58
C SER A 78 -0.62 7.67 3.32
N ASP A 79 0.33 8.56 3.05
CA ASP A 79 0.15 9.96 2.67
C ASP A 79 -0.01 10.20 1.16
N LEU A 80 0.03 9.14 0.34
CA LEU A 80 0.02 9.25 -1.12
C LEU A 80 -1.28 8.74 -1.72
N THR A 81 -1.74 9.44 -2.75
CA THR A 81 -2.80 8.95 -3.62
C THR A 81 -2.27 7.86 -4.56
N PRO A 82 -3.15 6.99 -5.11
CA PRO A 82 -2.72 5.97 -6.08
C PRO A 82 -1.99 6.55 -7.29
N SER A 83 -2.40 7.73 -7.77
CA SER A 83 -1.76 8.42 -8.89
C SER A 83 -0.35 8.91 -8.54
N GLU A 84 -0.18 9.52 -7.36
CA GLU A 84 1.13 9.94 -6.88
C GLU A 84 2.05 8.75 -6.63
N PHE A 85 1.52 7.69 -6.02
CA PHE A 85 2.26 6.45 -5.79
C PHE A 85 2.76 5.87 -7.12
N ARG A 86 1.90 5.83 -8.13
CA ARG A 86 2.27 5.34 -9.47
C ARG A 86 3.36 6.19 -10.10
N CYS A 87 3.19 7.51 -10.09
CA CYS A 87 4.14 8.44 -10.69
C CYS A 87 5.53 8.35 -10.02
N ARG A 88 5.57 8.29 -8.69
CA ARG A 88 6.82 8.32 -7.91
C ARG A 88 7.48 6.94 -7.77
N TYR A 89 6.70 5.86 -7.73
CA TYR A 89 7.21 4.53 -7.37
C TYR A 89 6.95 3.44 -8.41
N LEU A 90 5.99 3.54 -9.31
CA LEU A 90 5.74 2.47 -10.29
C LEU A 90 6.49 2.66 -11.61
N GLY A 91 7.22 3.78 -11.77
CA GLY A 91 7.89 4.13 -13.01
C GLY A 91 6.87 4.55 -14.08
N SER A 92 7.24 5.50 -14.94
CA SER A 92 6.43 5.86 -16.11
C SER A 92 6.31 4.61 -16.98
N GLY A 93 5.08 4.12 -17.14
CA GLY A 93 4.81 2.80 -17.69
C GLY A 93 5.61 2.50 -18.95
N SER A 94 6.56 1.58 -18.83
CA SER A 94 6.71 0.59 -19.90
C SER A 94 5.35 -0.07 -20.00
N GLN A 95 4.51 0.49 -20.86
CA GLN A 95 3.40 -0.21 -21.49
C GLN A 95 4.01 -1.56 -21.84
N ILE A 96 3.67 -2.61 -21.07
CA ILE A 96 4.06 -3.97 -21.41
C ILE A 96 3.31 -4.19 -22.70
N GLN A 97 3.96 -3.85 -23.81
CA GLN A 97 3.54 -4.20 -25.14
C GLN A 97 3.59 -5.70 -25.11
N LEU A 98 2.42 -6.28 -24.86
CA LEU A 98 2.25 -7.71 -24.90
C LEU A 98 2.80 -8.14 -26.26
N PRO A 99 3.88 -8.94 -26.31
CA PRO A 99 4.44 -9.36 -27.58
C PRO A 99 3.31 -9.94 -28.42
N LYS A 100 3.19 -9.51 -29.68
CA LYS A 100 2.09 -9.94 -30.57
C LYS A 100 2.09 -11.47 -30.83
N ASP A 101 3.15 -12.15 -30.39
CA ASP A 101 3.39 -13.58 -30.57
C ASP A 101 2.90 -14.48 -29.42
N ILE A 102 2.15 -13.97 -28.42
CA ILE A 102 1.58 -14.84 -27.36
C ILE A 102 0.59 -15.87 -27.91
N SER A 103 -0.02 -15.62 -29.07
CA SER A 103 -0.86 -16.59 -29.78
C SER A 103 -0.08 -17.80 -30.32
N LYS A 104 1.24 -17.83 -30.17
CA LYS A 104 2.13 -18.88 -30.64
C LYS A 104 2.84 -19.64 -29.51
N ALA A 105 2.43 -19.42 -28.25
CA ALA A 105 2.94 -20.20 -27.14
C ALA A 105 2.66 -21.70 -27.41
N PRO A 106 3.68 -22.56 -27.42
CA PRO A 106 3.45 -24.00 -27.51
C PRO A 106 2.61 -24.41 -26.32
N ASP A 107 1.50 -25.08 -26.64
CA ASP A 107 0.59 -25.67 -25.67
C ASP A 107 1.39 -26.58 -24.73
N LEU A 108 1.13 -26.44 -23.43
CA LEU A 108 1.55 -27.31 -22.34
C LEU A 108 3.01 -27.12 -21.87
N LEU A 109 3.17 -26.40 -20.75
CA LEU A 109 4.24 -26.69 -19.81
C LEU A 109 3.85 -28.01 -19.13
N PRO A 110 4.61 -29.12 -19.29
CA PRO A 110 4.33 -30.34 -18.55
C PRO A 110 4.39 -30.04 -17.05
N THR A 111 3.28 -30.21 -16.34
CA THR A 111 3.21 -30.04 -14.87
C THR A 111 3.64 -31.30 -14.12
N ASP A 112 4.13 -32.31 -14.83
CA ASP A 112 4.23 -33.69 -14.34
C ASP A 112 5.40 -33.93 -13.37
N ASP A 113 6.25 -32.93 -13.08
CA ASP A 113 7.23 -33.03 -11.98
C ASP A 113 7.54 -31.67 -11.37
N LEU A 114 6.53 -31.03 -10.80
CA LEU A 114 6.76 -30.05 -9.73
C LEU A 114 6.90 -30.83 -8.42
N SER A 115 8.03 -31.51 -8.24
CA SER A 115 8.46 -31.94 -6.92
C SER A 115 8.39 -30.76 -5.95
N GLU A 116 7.83 -30.98 -4.76
CA GLU A 116 7.66 -29.99 -3.71
C GLU A 116 9.03 -29.43 -3.29
N GLN A 117 9.51 -28.41 -4.01
CA GLN A 117 10.70 -27.69 -3.59
C GLN A 117 10.34 -26.90 -2.34
N LYS A 118 10.75 -27.47 -1.19
CA LYS A 118 10.79 -26.83 0.12
C LYS A 118 11.24 -25.37 -0.05
N PRO A 119 10.53 -24.40 0.55
CA PRO A 119 10.91 -22.99 0.47
C PRO A 119 12.40 -22.84 0.82
N ILE A 120 13.12 -22.13 -0.04
CA ILE A 120 14.55 -21.87 0.10
C ILE A 120 14.80 -21.33 1.52
N ASP A 121 15.62 -22.04 2.29
CA ASP A 121 16.04 -21.60 3.62
C ASP A 121 16.68 -20.22 3.50
N SER A 122 16.15 -19.31 4.30
CA SER A 122 16.54 -17.92 4.38
C SER A 122 18.00 -17.75 4.79
N SER A 123 18.89 -17.56 3.83
CA SER A 123 20.13 -16.81 4.09
C SER A 123 20.77 -16.36 2.78
N THR A 124 20.28 -15.26 2.21
CA THR A 124 21.04 -14.25 1.43
C THR A 124 20.06 -13.22 0.87
N ASP A 125 19.39 -12.50 1.77
CA ASP A 125 18.72 -11.26 1.38
C ASP A 125 19.47 -10.11 2.04
N THR A 126 20.50 -9.63 1.35
CA THR A 126 21.15 -8.37 1.68
C THR A 126 21.29 -7.57 0.40
N CYS A 127 20.22 -6.85 0.05
CA CYS A 127 20.26 -5.39 -0.12
C CYS A 127 18.90 -4.91 -0.66
N CYS A 128 17.87 -4.88 0.19
CA CYS A 128 16.72 -3.99 -0.03
C CYS A 128 16.91 -2.71 0.79
N LYS A 129 18.01 -1.98 0.56
CA LYS A 129 18.18 -0.61 1.06
C LYS A 129 18.02 0.35 -0.10
N ASP A 130 16.90 1.05 -0.05
CA ASP A 130 16.52 2.22 -0.85
C ASP A 130 16.64 2.11 -2.38
N ARG A 131 15.49 2.31 -3.04
CA ARG A 131 15.27 2.11 -4.48
C ARG A 131 16.00 3.10 -5.41
N GLN A 132 17.03 3.79 -4.92
CA GLN A 132 17.72 4.84 -5.67
C GLN A 132 18.88 4.32 -6.54
N VAL A 133 19.31 3.07 -6.36
CA VAL A 133 20.33 2.45 -7.23
C VAL A 133 19.82 1.10 -7.75
N CYS A 134 19.03 1.15 -8.81
CA CYS A 134 18.81 0.01 -9.69
C CYS A 134 19.02 0.50 -11.13
N ASN A 135 20.28 0.85 -11.48
CA ASN A 135 20.62 1.17 -12.87
C ASN A 135 21.89 0.47 -13.37
N HIS A 136 22.35 -0.56 -12.66
CA HIS A 136 23.39 -1.46 -13.18
C HIS A 136 22.89 -2.88 -12.99
N GLY A 137 22.74 -3.60 -14.10
CA GLY A 137 22.24 -4.97 -14.10
C GLY A 137 23.00 -5.86 -13.13
N CYS A 138 22.27 -6.78 -12.50
CA CYS A 138 22.84 -7.83 -11.67
C CYS A 138 23.73 -8.74 -12.54
N GLN A 139 25.03 -8.43 -12.60
CA GLN A 139 26.01 -9.35 -13.16
C GLN A 139 26.36 -10.37 -12.09
N GLY A 140 25.67 -11.51 -12.08
CA GLY A 140 26.07 -12.65 -11.26
C GLY A 140 27.27 -13.32 -11.91
N THR A 141 28.44 -13.23 -11.29
CA THR A 141 29.58 -14.10 -11.62
C THR A 141 29.48 -15.36 -10.77
N VAL A 142 29.35 -16.51 -11.42
CA VAL A 142 29.49 -17.82 -10.78
C VAL A 142 30.98 -18.08 -10.54
N SER A 143 31.42 -18.02 -9.29
CA SER A 143 32.75 -18.53 -8.91
C SER A 143 32.60 -20.01 -8.59
N SER A 144 33.10 -20.88 -9.46
CA SER A 144 33.23 -22.32 -9.18
C SER A 144 34.29 -22.53 -8.09
N PRO A 145 34.05 -23.40 -7.10
CA PRO A 145 35.10 -23.83 -6.19
C PRO A 145 35.99 -24.84 -6.94
N SER A 146 37.29 -24.55 -7.02
CA SER A 146 38.30 -25.51 -7.43
C SER A 146 38.52 -26.52 -6.30
N ASP A 147 38.37 -27.80 -6.63
CA ASP A 147 38.76 -28.94 -5.80
C ASP A 147 40.23 -28.85 -5.36
N THR A 148 40.50 -29.04 -4.07
CA THR A 148 41.71 -29.72 -3.58
C THR A 148 41.42 -30.32 -2.20
#